data_AF-A0A1F8XX85-F1
#
_entry.id   AF-A0A1F8XX85-F1
#
_cell.length_a   1.000
_cell.length_b   1.000
_cell.length_c   1.000
_cell.angle_alpha   90.00
_cell.angle_beta   90.00
_cell.angle_gamma   90.00
#
_symmetry.space_group_name_H-M   'P 1'
#
loop_
_entity.id
_entity.type
_entity.pdbx_description
1 polymer ?
#
loop_
_entity_poly.entity_id
_entity_poly.type
_entity_poly.pdbx_seq_one_letter_code
_entity_poly.pdbx_strand_id
1 'polypeptide(L)'
;MNGVFTQFGALLSIPQVLMPDPQIAVAARQIYEHLNLEFATIWPEYDLDARIRALLIYAKELTETPSLVGDPDIDALPQAGWDQKGIYGATALISFFNFSGRMEAASGLPMDKIPPEVSFPEATSDS
;
A
#
# COMPACT_ATOMS: atom_id res chain seq x y z
N MET A 1 -10.55 -7.90 -8.62
CA MET A 1 -9.48 -7.03 -9.16
C MET A 1 -9.92 -5.57 -9.40
N ASN A 2 -11.21 -5.28 -9.63
CA ASN A 2 -11.68 -3.89 -9.80
C ASN A 2 -11.64 -3.01 -8.52
N GLY A 3 -11.74 -3.60 -7.33
CA GLY A 3 -11.79 -2.85 -6.05
C GLY A 3 -10.46 -2.23 -5.60
N VAL A 4 -9.34 -2.90 -5.88
CA VAL A 4 -7.99 -2.44 -5.45
C VAL A 4 -7.62 -1.12 -6.13
N PHE A 5 -7.94 -0.95 -7.42
CA PHE A 5 -7.64 0.30 -8.15
C PHE A 5 -8.56 1.47 -7.75
N THR A 6 -9.82 1.19 -7.36
CA THR A 6 -10.71 2.21 -6.79
C THR A 6 -10.22 2.70 -5.42
N GLN A 7 -9.65 1.81 -4.60
CA GLN A 7 -9.04 2.20 -3.32
C GLN A 7 -7.77 3.04 -3.48
N PHE A 8 -6.94 2.80 -4.51
CA PHE A 8 -5.78 3.65 -4.82
C PHE A 8 -6.19 5.08 -5.25
N GLY A 9 -7.27 5.23 -6.03
CA GLY A 9 -7.83 6.54 -6.40
C GLY A 9 -8.44 7.31 -5.21
N ALA A 10 -9.04 6.60 -4.25
CA ALA A 10 -9.56 7.20 -3.04
C ALA A 10 -8.43 7.78 -2.14
N LEU A 11 -7.27 7.14 -2.11
CA LEU A 11 -6.10 7.59 -1.34
C LEU A 11 -5.50 8.91 -1.84
N LEU A 12 -5.63 9.21 -3.13
CA LEU A 12 -5.24 10.50 -3.72
C LEU A 12 -6.27 11.61 -3.51
N SER A 13 -7.47 11.23 -3.07
CA SER A 13 -8.54 12.15 -2.66
C SER A 13 -8.52 12.43 -1.15
N ILE A 14 -7.65 11.74 -0.39
CA ILE A 14 -7.41 12.02 1.02
C ILE A 14 -6.64 13.35 1.11
N PRO A 15 -7.10 14.33 1.91
CA PRO A 15 -6.37 15.57 2.12
C PRO A 15 -4.91 15.26 2.53
N GLN A 16 -3.97 16.07 2.05
CA GLN A 16 -2.50 16.02 2.30
C GLN A 16 -2.07 15.79 3.78
N VAL A 17 -3.00 15.94 4.72
CA VAL A 17 -2.83 15.71 6.16
C VAL A 17 -2.53 14.25 6.54
N LEU A 18 -2.83 13.25 5.68
CA LEU A 18 -2.57 11.82 5.95
C LEU A 18 -1.45 11.20 5.06
N MET A 19 -0.62 12.00 4.40
CA MET A 19 0.59 11.51 3.72
C MET A 19 1.81 12.02 4.50
N PRO A 20 2.47 11.20 5.34
CA PRO A 20 3.42 11.72 6.31
C PRO A 20 4.78 12.06 5.71
N ASP A 21 5.07 11.74 4.44
CA ASP A 21 6.42 11.90 3.88
C ASP A 21 6.45 12.36 2.40
N PRO A 22 7.23 13.42 2.06
CA PRO A 22 7.41 13.89 0.69
C PRO A 22 7.95 12.84 -0.28
N GLN A 23 8.75 11.87 0.21
CA GLN A 23 9.31 10.79 -0.61
C GLN A 23 8.21 9.83 -1.07
N ILE A 24 7.23 9.56 -0.20
CA ILE A 24 6.06 8.74 -0.53
C ILE A 24 5.16 9.48 -1.53
N ALA A 25 5.01 10.80 -1.40
CA ALA A 25 4.25 11.60 -2.35
C ALA A 25 4.92 11.66 -3.75
N VAL A 26 6.25 11.77 -3.81
CA VAL A 26 7.00 11.77 -5.08
C VAL A 26 6.95 10.39 -5.73
N ALA A 27 7.19 9.32 -4.97
CA ALA A 27 7.07 7.96 -5.47
C ALA A 27 5.64 7.68 -5.96
N ALA A 28 4.62 8.01 -5.16
CA ALA A 28 3.24 7.86 -5.55
C ALA A 28 2.91 8.64 -6.84
N ARG A 29 3.47 9.85 -7.03
CA ARG A 29 3.26 10.66 -8.24
C ARG A 29 3.93 10.07 -9.48
N GLN A 30 5.20 9.65 -9.36
CA GLN A 30 5.93 8.98 -10.46
C GLN A 30 5.27 7.67 -10.86
N ILE A 31 4.74 6.92 -9.89
CA ILE A 31 4.05 5.66 -10.13
C ILE A 31 2.63 5.93 -10.68
N TYR A 32 1.90 6.96 -10.22
CA TYR A 32 0.52 7.27 -10.63
C TYR A 32 0.37 7.66 -12.11
N GLU A 33 1.31 8.43 -12.66
CA GLU A 33 1.27 8.81 -14.09
C GLU A 33 1.37 7.58 -15.02
N HIS A 34 1.81 6.43 -14.50
CA HIS A 34 2.03 5.19 -15.25
C HIS A 34 1.36 3.95 -14.64
N LEU A 35 0.53 4.09 -13.59
CA LEU A 35 -0.13 2.99 -12.87
C LEU A 35 -1.34 2.45 -13.65
N ASN A 36 -1.12 2.00 -14.88
CA ASN A 36 -2.10 1.18 -15.58
C ASN A 36 -1.98 -0.29 -15.11
N LEU A 37 -3.03 -1.08 -15.33
CA LEU A 37 -3.07 -2.51 -14.99
C LEU A 37 -1.88 -3.27 -15.58
N GLU A 38 -1.41 -2.85 -16.75
CA GLU A 38 -0.27 -3.43 -17.45
C GLU A 38 1.02 -3.23 -16.65
N PHE A 39 1.38 -2.00 -16.27
CA PHE A 39 2.54 -1.68 -15.44
C PHE A 39 2.54 -2.49 -14.14
N ALA A 40 1.40 -2.60 -13.45
CA ALA A 40 1.29 -3.39 -12.23
C ALA A 40 1.69 -4.88 -12.41
N THR A 41 1.58 -5.41 -13.63
CA THR A 41 1.93 -6.81 -13.95
C THR A 41 3.30 -6.99 -14.60
N ILE A 42 3.82 -5.98 -15.31
CA ILE A 42 5.06 -6.09 -16.10
C ILE A 42 6.14 -5.06 -15.73
N TRP A 43 5.99 -4.33 -14.62
CA TRP A 43 6.99 -3.37 -14.13
C TRP A 43 8.43 -3.90 -14.05
N PRO A 44 8.73 -5.21 -13.81
CA PRO A 44 10.12 -5.68 -13.80
C PRO A 44 10.86 -5.47 -15.14
N GLU A 45 10.12 -5.37 -16.25
CA GLU A 45 10.64 -5.16 -17.60
C GLU A 45 10.98 -3.69 -17.89
N TYR A 46 10.50 -2.76 -17.07
CA TYR A 46 10.74 -1.32 -17.24
C TYR A 46 12.12 -0.92 -16.73
N ASP A 47 12.71 0.07 -17.40
CA ASP A 47 13.92 0.76 -16.91
C ASP A 47 13.52 1.72 -15.79
N LEU A 48 13.63 1.24 -14.55
CA LEU A 48 13.28 1.96 -13.34
C LEU A 48 14.55 2.31 -12.58
N ASP A 49 14.57 3.48 -11.95
CA ASP A 49 15.64 3.82 -11.03
C ASP A 49 15.72 2.80 -9.87
N ALA A 50 16.91 2.64 -9.31
CA ALA A 50 17.19 1.65 -8.30
C ALA A 50 16.30 1.79 -7.05
N ARG A 51 15.91 3.02 -6.72
CA ARG A 51 15.12 3.35 -5.54
C ARG A 51 13.66 2.89 -5.70
N ILE A 52 13.06 3.16 -6.85
CA ILE A 52 11.70 2.71 -7.19
C ILE A 52 11.68 1.18 -7.37
N ARG A 53 12.68 0.61 -8.05
CA ARG A 53 12.79 -0.84 -8.23
C ARG A 53 12.85 -1.58 -6.89
N ALA A 54 13.67 -1.11 -5.94
CA ALA A 54 13.77 -1.71 -4.61
C ALA A 54 12.42 -1.67 -3.85
N LEU A 55 11.71 -0.54 -3.93
CA LEU A 55 10.39 -0.40 -3.31
C LEU A 55 9.37 -1.38 -3.91
N LEU A 56 9.35 -1.56 -5.23
CA LEU A 56 8.42 -2.46 -5.92
C LEU A 56 8.72 -3.94 -5.63
N ILE A 57 10.00 -4.33 -5.54
CA ILE A 57 10.40 -5.67 -5.11
C ILE A 57 9.88 -5.94 -3.70
N TYR A 58 10.18 -5.04 -2.76
CA TYR A 58 9.73 -5.17 -1.37
C TYR A 58 8.20 -5.23 -1.27
N ALA A 59 7.48 -4.37 -2.00
CA ALA A 59 6.03 -4.37 -2.01
C ALA A 59 5.44 -5.67 -2.55
N LYS A 60 6.02 -6.22 -3.62
CA LYS A 60 5.61 -7.51 -4.18
C LYS A 60 5.77 -8.64 -3.16
N GLU A 61 6.95 -8.78 -2.55
CA GLU A 61 7.21 -9.84 -1.57
C GLU A 61 6.32 -9.69 -0.33
N LEU A 62 6.13 -8.47 0.19
CA LEU A 62 5.23 -8.22 1.32
C LEU A 62 3.76 -8.54 1.00
N THR A 63 3.35 -8.46 -0.26
CA THR A 63 1.99 -8.80 -0.70
C THR A 63 1.82 -10.30 -0.96
N GLU A 64 2.76 -10.95 -1.64
CA GLU A 64 2.64 -12.34 -2.08
C GLU A 64 3.14 -13.35 -1.04
N THR A 65 4.21 -13.02 -0.35
CA THR A 65 4.99 -13.92 0.51
C THR A 65 5.37 -13.24 1.84
N PRO A 66 4.41 -12.62 2.57
CA PRO A 66 4.73 -11.82 3.76
C PRO A 66 5.47 -12.59 4.86
N SER A 67 5.29 -13.91 4.95
CA SER A 67 6.01 -14.76 5.92
C SER A 67 7.48 -15.03 5.56
N LEU A 68 7.89 -14.69 4.34
CA LEU A 68 9.26 -14.84 3.85
C LEU A 68 10.04 -13.53 3.86
N VAL A 69 9.36 -12.38 4.01
CA VAL A 69 10.03 -11.08 4.15
C VAL A 69 10.90 -11.09 5.39
N GLY A 70 12.20 -10.82 5.20
CA GLY A 70 13.19 -10.79 6.28
C GLY A 70 14.15 -9.62 6.16
N ASP A 71 15.18 -9.64 7.03
CA ASP A 71 16.20 -8.59 7.09
C ASP A 71 16.81 -8.22 5.72
N PRO A 72 17.12 -9.18 4.81
CA PRO A 72 17.68 -8.83 3.49
C PRO A 72 16.76 -7.97 2.61
N ASP A 73 15.44 -8.20 2.67
CA ASP A 73 14.46 -7.43 1.88
C ASP A 73 14.33 -6.00 2.41
N ILE A 74 14.42 -5.86 3.73
CA ILE A 74 14.35 -4.57 4.42
C ILE A 74 15.65 -3.79 4.20
N ASP A 75 16.80 -4.46 4.31
CA ASP A 75 18.14 -3.87 4.16
C ASP A 75 18.44 -3.40 2.73
N ALA A 76 17.72 -3.92 1.74
CA ALA A 76 17.81 -3.46 0.36
C ALA A 76 17.28 -2.02 0.18
N LEU A 77 16.32 -1.58 1.02
CA LEU A 77 15.70 -0.26 0.89
C LEU A 77 16.67 0.88 1.27
N PRO A 78 17.40 0.84 2.41
CA PRO A 78 18.43 1.82 2.71
C PRO A 78 19.54 1.88 1.66
N GLN A 79 19.95 0.74 1.12
CA GLN A 79 20.98 0.66 0.06
C GLN A 79 20.53 1.38 -1.23
N ALA A 80 19.23 1.37 -1.50
CA ALA A 80 18.63 2.07 -2.62
C ALA A 80 18.29 3.55 -2.32
N GLY A 81 18.65 4.06 -1.12
CA GLY A 81 18.49 5.46 -0.74
C GLY A 81 17.19 5.80 -0.02
N TRP A 82 16.47 4.83 0.53
CA TRP A 82 15.33 5.07 1.41
C TRP A 82 15.77 5.35 2.84
N ASP A 83 15.18 6.36 3.48
CA ASP A 83 15.36 6.57 4.92
C ASP A 83 14.35 5.75 5.73
N GLN A 84 14.59 5.65 7.04
CA GLN A 84 13.76 4.88 7.96
C GLN A 84 12.28 5.29 7.95
N LYS A 85 12.01 6.59 7.78
CA LYS A 85 10.66 7.12 7.76
C LYS A 85 9.93 6.73 6.47
N GLY A 86 10.62 6.79 5.33
CA GLY A 86 10.13 6.33 4.04
C GLY A 86 9.86 4.83 4.04
N ILE A 87 10.76 4.02 4.61
CA ILE A 87 10.58 2.56 4.74
C ILE A 87 9.34 2.24 5.57
N TYR A 88 9.19 2.87 6.74
CA TYR A 88 8.02 2.68 7.59
C TYR A 88 6.73 3.12 6.88
N GLY A 89 6.73 4.30 6.25
CA GLY A 89 5.58 4.82 5.52
C GLY A 89 5.16 3.92 4.36
N ALA A 90 6.11 3.43 3.58
CA ALA A 90 5.86 2.46 2.51
C ALA A 90 5.27 1.16 3.05
N THR A 91 5.88 0.60 4.10
CA THR A 91 5.42 -0.65 4.74
C THR A 91 4.00 -0.53 5.27
N ALA A 92 3.69 0.58 5.95
CA ALA A 92 2.35 0.85 6.47
C ALA A 92 1.32 0.96 5.33
N LEU A 93 1.66 1.65 4.25
CA LEU A 93 0.78 1.82 3.10
C LEU A 93 0.51 0.49 2.38
N ILE A 94 1.54 -0.29 2.09
CA ILE A 94 1.43 -1.62 1.45
C ILE A 94 0.57 -2.54 2.34
N SER A 95 0.85 -2.56 3.65
CA SER A 95 0.12 -3.38 4.62
C SER A 95 -1.35 -3.00 4.70
N PHE A 96 -1.66 -1.70 4.67
CA PHE A 96 -3.03 -1.20 4.68
C PHE A 96 -3.82 -1.71 3.45
N PHE A 97 -3.23 -1.64 2.25
CA PHE A 97 -3.87 -2.18 1.04
C PHE A 97 -4.03 -3.71 1.07
N ASN A 98 -3.06 -4.42 1.62
CA ASN A 98 -3.17 -5.87 1.78
C ASN A 98 -4.29 -6.25 2.76
N PHE A 99 -4.45 -5.50 3.85
CA PHE A 99 -5.55 -5.68 4.79
C PHE A 99 -6.90 -5.33 4.15
N SER A 100 -7.01 -4.16 3.51
CA SER A 100 -8.24 -3.68 2.89
C SER A 100 -8.72 -4.62 1.79
N GLY A 101 -7.82 -5.06 0.92
CA GLY A 101 -8.15 -5.99 -0.16
C GLY A 101 -8.64 -7.34 0.35
N ARG A 102 -8.09 -7.83 1.47
CA ARG A 102 -8.56 -9.06 2.12
C ARG A 102 -9.95 -8.88 2.74
N MET A 103 -10.21 -7.74 3.41
CA MET A 103 -11.51 -7.42 3.97
C MET A 103 -12.60 -7.36 2.89
N GLU A 104 -12.34 -6.67 1.78
CA GLU A 104 -13.31 -6.59 0.67
C GLU A 104 -13.52 -7.95 0.01
N ALA A 105 -12.45 -8.70 -0.25
CA ALA A 105 -12.54 -10.01 -0.88
C ALA A 105 -13.31 -11.03 -0.01
N ALA A 106 -13.12 -11.00 1.31
CA ALA A 106 -13.77 -11.92 2.24
C ALA A 106 -15.21 -11.53 2.54
N SER A 107 -15.51 -10.23 2.67
CA SER A 107 -16.87 -9.75 2.99
C SER A 107 -17.76 -9.57 1.76
N GLY A 108 -17.18 -9.38 0.57
CA GLY A 108 -17.91 -8.96 -0.63
C GLY A 108 -18.36 -7.50 -0.61
N LEU A 109 -17.91 -6.70 0.37
CA LEU A 109 -18.32 -5.32 0.59
C LEU A 109 -17.11 -4.38 0.54
N PRO A 110 -17.28 -3.15 0.03
CA PRO A 110 -16.22 -2.16 0.10
C PRO A 110 -15.99 -1.70 1.55
N MET A 111 -14.77 -1.28 1.88
CA MET A 111 -14.37 -0.96 3.27
C MET A 111 -15.22 0.16 3.91
N ASP A 112 -15.77 1.08 3.11
CA ASP A 112 -16.61 2.18 3.56
C ASP A 112 -18.08 1.78 3.80
N LYS A 113 -18.43 0.51 3.60
CA LYS A 113 -19.79 0.00 3.80
C LYS A 113 -19.84 -1.08 4.86
N ILE A 114 -20.51 -0.76 5.96
CA ILE A 114 -20.91 -1.73 6.98
C ILE A 114 -22.30 -2.25 6.60
N PRO A 115 -22.54 -3.57 6.59
CA PRO A 115 -23.88 -4.10 6.35
C PRO A 115 -24.87 -3.56 7.40
N PRO A 116 -26.08 -3.13 7.01
CA PRO A 116 -27.04 -2.52 7.93
C PRO A 116 -27.48 -3.46 9.07
N GLU A 117 -27.36 -4.78 8.87
CA GLU A 117 -27.61 -5.82 9.84
C GLU A 117 -26.50 -5.98 10.90
N VAL A 118 -25.33 -5.36 10.73
CA VAL A 118 -24.23 -5.42 11.70
C VAL A 118 -24.35 -4.28 12.70
N SER A 119 -24.85 -4.61 13.89
CA SER A 119 -24.79 -3.73 15.07
C SER A 119 -23.53 -4.05 15.88
N PHE A 120 -22.58 -3.12 15.91
CA PHE A 120 -21.47 -3.20 16.86
C PHE A 120 -21.96 -2.66 18.21
N PRO A 121 -21.77 -3.39 19.32
CA PRO A 121 -22.01 -2.82 20.63
C PRO A 121 -21.15 -1.57 20.76
N GLU A 122 -21.79 -0.44 21.07
CA GLU A 122 -21.07 0.81 21.31
C GLU A 122 -20.05 0.56 22.41
N ALA A 123 -18.79 0.88 22.14
CA ALA A 123 -17.75 0.74 23.15
C ALA A 123 -18.09 1.67 24.31
N THR A 124 -18.65 1.12 25.38
CA THR A 124 -18.83 1.87 26.61
C THR A 124 -17.43 2.15 27.14
N SER A 125 -17.06 3.43 27.11
CA SER A 125 -15.92 3.93 27.86
C SER A 125 -16.23 3.68 29.34
N ASP A 126 -15.78 2.55 29.87
CA ASP A 126 -15.73 2.34 31.32
C ASP A 126 -14.85 3.47 31.87
N SER A 127 -15.53 4.45 32.47
CA SER A 127 -14.97 5.68 33.03
C SER A 127 -14.47 5.42 34.44
#